data_AF-A0A7K0MSP7-F1
#
_entry.id   AF-A0A7K0MSP7-F1
#
_cell.length_a   1.000
_cell.length_b   1.000
_cell.length_c   1.000
_cell.angle_alpha   90.00
_cell.angle_beta   90.00
_cell.angle_gamma   90.00
#
_symmetry.space_group_name_H-M   'P 1'
#
loop_
_entity.id
_entity.type
_entity.pdbx_description
1 polymer ?
#
loop_
_entity_poly.entity_id
_entity_poly.type
_entity_poly.pdbx_seq_one_letter_code
_entity_poly.pdbx_strand_id
1 'polypeptide(L)'
;SLSEGVYVHWRGPTYETPAEISMMRTMGADLVGMSTVPEAIAAHALGAEVLGISLVTNAAAGVTGEKLNHEEVIAAGKAAADRMGSLLKNTIPKLV
;
A
#
# COMPACT_ATOMS: atom_id res chain seq x y z
N SER A 1 4.08 7.52 16.38
CA SER A 1 4.74 7.77 15.09
C SER A 1 4.05 6.94 14.01
N LEU A 2 4.11 7.39 12.75
CA LEU A 2 3.74 6.56 11.59
C LEU A 2 5.01 5.97 11.00
N SER A 3 4.94 4.72 10.53
CA SER A 3 6.03 4.10 9.79
C SER A 3 6.03 4.61 8.35
N GLU A 4 7.21 4.75 7.78
CA GLU A 4 7.43 5.09 6.38
C GLU A 4 8.07 3.89 5.67
N GLY A 5 7.90 3.80 4.36
CA GLY A 5 8.46 2.70 3.57
C GLY A 5 8.30 2.91 2.07
N VAL A 6 9.02 2.09 1.30
CA VAL A 6 9.02 2.08 -0.16
C VAL A 6 7.87 1.22 -0.67
N TYR A 7 6.95 1.83 -1.43
CA TYR A 7 5.88 1.14 -2.15
C TYR A 7 6.33 0.77 -3.56
N VAL A 8 6.22 -0.50 -3.92
CA VAL A 8 6.41 -0.98 -5.30
C VAL A 8 5.06 -1.24 -5.96
N HIS A 9 4.92 -0.75 -7.19
CA HIS A 9 3.77 -1.01 -8.03
C HIS A 9 3.94 -2.34 -8.78
N TRP A 10 2.93 -3.19 -8.68
CA TRP A 10 2.79 -4.43 -9.43
C TRP A 10 1.60 -4.37 -10.37
N ARG A 11 1.64 -5.12 -11.47
CA ARG A 11 0.62 -4.99 -12.53
C ARG A 11 -0.75 -5.52 -12.09
N GLY A 12 -0.79 -6.61 -11.32
CA GLY A 12 -2.03 -7.34 -11.05
C GLY A 12 -2.69 -7.93 -12.32
N PRO A 13 -3.93 -8.46 -12.22
CA PRO A 13 -4.76 -8.58 -11.01
C PRO A 13 -4.38 -9.77 -10.12
N THR A 14 -3.49 -10.65 -10.61
CA THR A 14 -2.96 -11.76 -9.82
C THR A 14 -1.99 -11.24 -8.78
N TYR A 15 -2.10 -11.75 -7.55
CA TYR A 15 -1.10 -11.52 -6.51
C TYR A 15 0.27 -12.04 -6.92
N GLU A 16 1.29 -11.53 -6.25
CA GLU A 16 2.67 -11.89 -6.43
C GLU A 16 2.93 -13.30 -5.90
N THR A 17 3.88 -13.99 -6.52
CA THR A 17 4.45 -15.23 -6.00
C THR A 17 5.46 -14.92 -4.88
N PRO A 18 5.78 -15.90 -4.00
CA PRO A 18 6.83 -15.71 -2.99
C PRO A 18 8.20 -15.31 -3.56
N ALA A 19 8.53 -15.81 -4.75
CA ALA A 19 9.79 -15.47 -5.43
C ALA A 19 9.80 -14.00 -5.89
N GLU A 20 8.69 -13.51 -6.44
CA GLU A 20 8.53 -12.09 -6.81
C GLU A 20 8.56 -11.18 -5.57
N ILE A 21 7.94 -11.58 -4.45
CA ILE A 21 8.05 -10.85 -3.18
C ILE A 21 9.49 -10.80 -2.69
N SER A 22 10.24 -11.90 -2.76
CA SER A 22 11.66 -11.90 -2.40
C SER A 22 12.50 -11.00 -3.31
N MET A 23 12.19 -10.98 -4.61
CA MET A 23 12.83 -10.07 -5.56
C MET A 23 12.56 -8.61 -5.18
N MET A 24 11.30 -8.24 -4.94
CA MET A 24 10.91 -6.87 -4.57
C MET A 24 11.54 -6.42 -3.24
N ARG A 25 11.57 -7.30 -2.24
CA ARG A 25 12.27 -7.03 -0.97
C ARG A 25 13.76 -6.78 -1.19
N THR A 26 14.40 -7.56 -2.06
CA THR A 26 15.82 -7.36 -2.43
C THR A 26 16.04 -6.02 -3.14
N MET A 27 15.05 -5.54 -3.90
CA MET A 27 15.05 -4.21 -4.51
C MET A 27 14.74 -3.08 -3.52
N GLY A 28 14.46 -3.39 -2.25
CA GLY A 28 14.21 -2.41 -1.20
C GLY A 28 12.74 -2.05 -0.99
N ALA A 29 11.79 -2.85 -1.48
CA ALA A 29 10.37 -2.60 -1.23
C ALA A 29 9.94 -3.04 0.18
N ASP A 30 9.19 -2.18 0.87
CA ASP A 30 8.52 -2.46 2.13
C ASP A 30 7.05 -2.84 1.93
N LEU A 31 6.43 -2.30 0.88
CA LEU A 31 5.03 -2.46 0.53
C LEU A 31 4.90 -2.80 -0.95
N VAL A 32 3.91 -3.62 -1.31
CA VAL A 32 3.54 -3.91 -2.69
C VAL A 32 2.04 -3.69 -2.88
N GLY A 33 1.65 -3.17 -4.04
CA GLY A 33 0.27 -3.12 -4.45
C GLY A 33 0.12 -2.78 -5.93
N MET A 34 -1.13 -2.70 -6.39
CA MET A 34 -1.43 -2.71 -7.83
C MET A 34 -1.91 -1.36 -8.39
N SER A 35 -1.62 -0.25 -7.70
CA SER A 35 -2.10 1.09 -8.07
C SER A 35 -1.10 2.18 -7.68
N THR A 36 -1.56 3.42 -7.52
CA THR A 36 -0.91 4.57 -6.86
C THR A 36 0.27 5.19 -7.62
N VAL A 37 1.21 4.38 -8.14
CA VAL A 37 2.38 4.90 -8.84
C VAL A 37 2.01 5.68 -10.11
N PRO A 38 1.11 5.19 -11.00
CA PRO A 38 0.67 5.98 -12.15
C PRO A 38 0.05 7.34 -11.76
N GLU A 39 -0.77 7.36 -10.71
CA GLU A 39 -1.44 8.56 -10.19
C GLU A 39 -0.43 9.55 -9.59
N ALA A 40 0.54 9.05 -8.80
CA ALA A 40 1.59 9.88 -8.21
C ALA A 40 2.50 10.51 -9.27
N ILE A 41 2.86 9.76 -10.32
CA ILE A 41 3.63 10.28 -11.46
C ILE A 41 2.83 11.39 -12.17
N ALA A 42 1.55 11.16 -12.46
CA ALA A 42 0.70 12.14 -13.12
C ALA A 42 0.51 13.41 -12.27
N ALA A 43 0.28 13.28 -10.96
CA ALA A 43 0.15 14.40 -10.03
C ALA A 43 1.43 15.24 -9.97
N HIS A 44 2.59 14.58 -9.87
CA HIS A 44 3.88 15.25 -9.88
C HIS A 44 4.14 15.99 -11.21
N ALA A 45 3.81 15.37 -12.35
CA ALA A 45 3.95 16.01 -13.66
C ALA A 45 3.06 17.27 -13.81
N LEU A 46 1.96 17.35 -13.06
CA LEU A 46 1.07 18.51 -12.99
C LEU A 46 1.47 19.53 -11.91
N GLY A 47 2.60 19.32 -11.21
CA GLY A 47 3.11 20.21 -10.17
C GLY A 47 2.41 20.08 -8.83
N ALA A 48 1.65 19.01 -8.59
CA ALA A 48 1.02 18.75 -7.30
C ALA A 48 1.97 18.01 -6.34
N GLU A 49 1.85 18.33 -5.05
CA GLU A 49 2.45 17.54 -3.96
C GLU A 49 1.62 16.28 -3.70
N VAL A 50 2.27 15.19 -3.27
CA VAL A 50 1.64 13.89 -3.07
C VAL A 50 1.94 13.36 -1.66
N LEU A 51 0.89 13.06 -0.90
CA LEU A 51 0.98 12.27 0.33
C LEU A 51 0.44 10.86 0.07
N GLY A 52 1.32 9.86 0.07
CA GLY A 52 0.96 8.45 -0.06
C GLY A 52 0.73 7.80 1.32
N ILE A 53 -0.42 7.14 1.49
CA ILE A 53 -0.70 6.34 2.70
C ILE A 53 -1.21 4.96 2.27
N SER A 54 -0.47 3.91 2.63
CA SER A 54 -0.90 2.53 2.43
C SER A 54 -1.41 1.93 3.74
N LEU A 55 -2.55 1.24 3.67
CA LEU A 55 -3.01 0.35 4.72
C LEU A 55 -2.48 -1.05 4.43
N VAL A 56 -1.66 -1.61 5.33
CA VAL A 56 -1.22 -3.01 5.23
C VAL A 56 -2.39 -3.91 5.61
N THR A 57 -3.05 -4.47 4.60
CA THR A 57 -4.22 -5.35 4.77
C THR A 57 -3.87 -6.81 4.99
N ASN A 58 -2.68 -7.23 4.55
CA ASN A 58 -2.19 -8.60 4.63
C ASN A 58 -0.66 -8.62 4.56
N ALA A 59 -0.07 -9.70 5.04
CA ALA A 59 1.34 -9.99 4.74
C ALA A 59 1.48 -10.40 3.26
N ALA A 60 2.64 -10.09 2.66
CA ALA A 60 2.93 -10.46 1.28
C ALA A 60 3.03 -11.99 1.11
N ALA A 61 2.86 -12.49 -0.12
CA ALA A 61 2.89 -13.92 -0.41
C ALA A 61 4.18 -14.58 0.12
N GLY A 62 4.02 -15.72 0.81
CA GLY A 62 5.14 -16.48 1.36
C GLY A 62 5.73 -15.94 2.67
N VAL A 63 5.24 -14.82 3.22
CA VAL A 63 5.70 -14.30 4.52
C VAL A 63 5.10 -15.10 5.68
N THR A 64 3.82 -15.45 5.62
CA THR A 64 3.13 -16.26 6.65
C THR A 64 3.03 -17.74 6.29
N GLY A 65 3.25 -18.09 5.02
CA GLY A 65 3.00 -19.43 4.47
C GLY A 65 1.53 -19.71 4.10
N GLU A 66 0.63 -18.78 4.41
CA GLU A 66 -0.80 -18.89 4.08
C GLU A 66 -1.09 -18.38 2.66
N LYS A 67 -2.20 -18.85 2.06
CA LYS A 67 -2.67 -18.36 0.77
C LYS A 67 -3.30 -16.99 0.93
N LEU A 68 -3.01 -16.08 0.00
CA LEU A 68 -3.65 -14.78 -0.04
C LEU A 68 -5.12 -14.91 -0.43
N ASN A 69 -6.00 -14.25 0.33
CA ASN A 69 -7.43 -14.20 0.07
C ASN A 69 -7.88 -12.73 -0.05
N HIS A 70 -8.57 -12.41 -1.16
CA HIS A 70 -9.10 -11.07 -1.39
C HIS A 70 -10.15 -10.67 -0.34
N GLU A 71 -10.90 -11.62 0.22
CA GLU A 71 -11.90 -11.34 1.26
C GLU A 71 -11.24 -10.86 2.56
N GLU A 72 -10.06 -11.38 2.90
CA GLU A 72 -9.29 -10.93 4.07
C GLU A 72 -8.82 -9.48 3.89
N VAL A 73 -8.44 -9.10 2.67
CA VAL A 73 -8.08 -7.72 2.35
C VAL A 73 -9.25 -6.77 2.60
N ILE A 74 -10.45 -7.15 2.14
CA ILE A 74 -11.67 -6.36 2.36
C ILE A 74 -12.00 -6.30 3.86
N ALA A 75 -11.88 -7.41 4.59
CA ALA A 75 -12.15 -7.48 6.02
C ALA A 75 -11.20 -6.59 6.82
N ALA A 76 -9.90 -6.64 6.53
CA ALA A 76 -8.89 -5.79 7.13
C ALA A 76 -9.14 -4.30 6.83
N GLY A 77 -9.54 -3.98 5.59
CA GLY A 77 -9.93 -2.63 5.19
C GLY A 77 -11.11 -2.10 6.01
N LYS A 78 -12.16 -2.92 6.19
CA LYS A 78 -13.32 -2.55 7.01
C LYS A 78 -12.94 -2.38 8.48
N ALA A 79 -12.12 -3.27 9.03
CA ALA A 79 -11.67 -3.19 10.41
C ALA A 79 -10.82 -1.93 10.70
N ALA A 80 -10.12 -1.41 9.70
CA ALA A 80 -9.29 -0.21 9.84
C ALA A 80 -10.01 1.11 9.48
N ALA A 81 -11.26 1.05 8.99
CA ALA A 81 -11.96 2.19 8.40
C ALA A 81 -12.01 3.42 9.34
N ASP A 82 -12.43 3.24 10.60
CA ASP A 82 -12.55 4.34 11.56
C ASP A 82 -11.20 4.97 11.91
N ARG A 83 -10.16 4.14 12.05
CA ARG A 83 -8.80 4.58 12.33
C ARG A 83 -8.23 5.38 11.15
N MET A 84 -8.43 4.89 9.92
CA MET A 84 -7.99 5.57 8.70
C MET A 84 -8.75 6.88 8.49
N GLY A 85 -10.06 6.88 8.69
CA GLY A 85 -10.89 8.09 8.61
C GLY A 85 -10.44 9.14 9.62
N SER A 86 -10.17 8.74 10.86
CA SER A 86 -9.66 9.63 11.90
C SER A 86 -8.26 10.18 11.56
N LEU A 87 -7.38 9.36 10.99
CA LEU A 87 -6.06 9.80 10.54
C LEU A 87 -6.18 10.87 9.46
N LEU A 88 -6.95 10.60 8.39
CA LEU A 88 -7.14 11.55 7.29
C LEU A 88 -7.77 12.87 7.76
N LYS A 89 -8.82 12.78 8.60
CA LYS A 89 -9.49 13.95 9.19
C LYS A 89 -8.52 14.87 9.96
N ASN A 90 -7.55 14.28 10.65
CA ASN A 90 -6.58 15.02 11.47
C ASN A 90 -5.35 15.48 10.69
N THR A 91 -5.02 14.82 9.58
CA THR A 91 -3.83 15.11 8.77
C THR A 91 -4.12 16.15 7.69
N ILE A 92 -5.22 16.02 6.93
CA ILE A 92 -5.51 16.90 5.79
C ILE A 92 -5.49 18.39 6.16
N PRO A 93 -6.10 18.87 7.27
CA PRO A 93 -6.07 20.29 7.64
C PRO A 93 -4.69 20.85 7.95
N LYS A 94 -3.66 20.00 8.09
CA LYS A 94 -2.27 20.41 8.39
C LYS A 94 -1.40 20.49 7.13
N LEU A 95 -1.92 20.07 5.98
CA LEU A 95 -1.25 20.11 4.68
C LEU A 95 -1.65 21.36 3.87
N VAL A 96 -2.58 22.16 4.40
CA VAL A 96 -3.13 23.38 3.78
C VAL A 96 -2.51 24.62 4.41
#